data_AF-A0A1H9L2F9-F1
#
_entry.id   AF-A0A1H9L2F9-F1
#
_cell.length_a   1.000
_cell.length_b   1.000
_cell.length_c   1.000
_cell.angle_alpha   90.00
_cell.angle_beta   90.00
_cell.angle_gamma   90.00
#
_symmetry.space_group_name_H-M   'P 1'
#
loop_
_entity.id
_entity.type
_entity.pdbx_description
1 polymer ?
#
loop_
_entity_poly.entity_id
_entity_poly.type
_entity_poly.pdbx_seq_one_letter_code
_entity_poly.pdbx_strand_id
1 'polypeptide(L)'
;MGSLTVKTVQALVKTRQPGRYSDGESLYFEAQHMGKDTLNRATAKLFGIEPGKKKQSQNVMGDIECFTVHDLRGTSRSLLASPSVQPHVAGRCLNHKLKGVEGIYERYDYYSERSNALEKLCNMAEKEIIVNRLIRK
;
A
#
# COMPACT_ATOMS: atom_id res chain seq x y z
N MET A 1 -38.54 7.58 2.87
CA MET A 1 -37.14 7.93 2.53
C MET A 1 -36.49 8.44 3.80
N GLY A 2 -35.29 7.98 4.13
CA GLY A 2 -34.71 8.11 5.48
C GLY A 2 -33.81 9.33 5.65
N SER A 3 -33.85 9.95 6.82
CA SER A 3 -32.95 11.04 7.22
C SER A 3 -31.50 10.55 7.38
N LEU A 4 -30.52 11.29 6.85
CA LEU A 4 -29.08 11.08 7.05
C LEU A 4 -28.65 11.54 8.45
N THR A 5 -29.09 10.80 9.47
CA THR A 5 -28.71 11.10 10.86
C THR A 5 -27.23 10.80 11.12
N VAL A 6 -26.66 11.41 12.17
CA VAL A 6 -25.28 11.14 12.63
C VAL A 6 -25.02 9.65 12.85
N LYS A 7 -26.01 8.92 13.40
CA LYS A 7 -25.91 7.47 13.63
C LYS A 7 -25.82 6.70 12.31
N THR A 8 -26.58 7.11 11.30
CA THR A 8 -26.56 6.53 9.95
C THR A 8 -25.19 6.74 9.30
N VAL A 9 -24.65 7.96 9.37
CA VAL A 9 -23.31 8.27 8.83
C VAL A 9 -22.21 7.48 9.54
N GLN A 10 -22.24 7.40 10.87
CA GLN A 10 -21.28 6.60 11.64
C GLN A 10 -21.34 5.11 11.30
N ALA A 11 -22.54 4.57 11.05
CA ALA A 11 -22.69 3.18 10.59
C ALA A 11 -22.08 2.98 9.20
N LEU A 12 -22.33 3.89 8.24
CA LEU A 12 -21.78 3.84 6.88
C LEU A 12 -20.25 3.95 6.86
N VAL A 13 -19.67 4.81 7.71
CA VAL A 13 -18.22 4.90 7.88
C VAL A 13 -17.64 3.58 8.41
N LYS A 14 -18.31 2.95 9.37
CA LYS A 14 -17.89 1.67 9.95
C LYS A 14 -17.99 0.52 8.95
N THR A 15 -19.03 0.49 8.11
CA THR A 15 -19.22 -0.58 7.12
C THR A 15 -18.24 -0.48 5.95
N ARG A 16 -17.60 0.69 5.74
CA ARG A 16 -16.66 0.96 4.64
C ARG A 16 -17.25 0.63 3.26
N GLN A 17 -18.57 0.70 3.13
CA GLN A 17 -19.24 0.48 1.85
C GLN A 17 -19.08 1.73 0.99
N PRO A 18 -18.46 1.64 -0.20
CA PRO A 18 -18.41 2.76 -1.12
C PRO A 18 -19.81 3.12 -1.60
N GLY A 19 -20.07 4.41 -1.71
CA GLY A 19 -21.31 4.89 -2.29
C GLY A 19 -21.61 6.33 -1.94
N ARG A 20 -22.56 6.89 -2.69
CA ARG A 20 -23.18 8.17 -2.40
C ARG A 20 -24.54 7.90 -1.76
N TYR A 21 -24.69 8.34 -0.51
CA TYR A 21 -25.90 8.17 0.28
C TYR A 21 -26.57 9.54 0.39
N SER A 22 -27.85 9.64 0.03
CA SER A 22 -28.63 10.88 0.07
C SER A 22 -29.85 10.69 0.97
N ASP A 23 -30.28 11.74 1.65
CA ASP A 23 -31.53 11.78 2.43
C ASP A 23 -32.73 12.27 1.61
N GLY A 24 -32.51 12.64 0.34
CA GLY A 24 -33.53 13.21 -0.53
C GLY A 24 -33.65 14.75 -0.43
N GLU A 25 -33.00 15.40 0.53
CA GLU A 25 -33.03 16.84 0.75
C GLU A 25 -31.63 17.45 0.56
N SER A 26 -31.08 17.35 -0.65
CA SER A 26 -29.77 17.92 -1.08
C SER A 26 -28.53 17.55 -0.25
N LEU A 27 -28.68 16.91 0.91
CA LEU A 27 -27.63 16.42 1.77
C LEU A 27 -27.20 15.04 1.28
N TYR A 28 -25.90 14.88 1.11
CA TYR A 28 -25.31 13.61 0.72
C TYR A 28 -24.03 13.32 1.50
N PHE A 29 -23.82 12.04 1.76
CA PHE A 29 -22.60 11.50 2.34
C PHE A 29 -21.92 10.60 1.30
N GLU A 30 -20.66 10.88 0.99
CA GLU A 30 -19.85 10.05 0.09
C GLU A 30 -18.79 9.30 0.89
N ALA A 31 -18.98 7.98 0.98
CA ALA A 31 -18.00 7.10 1.60
C ALA A 31 -16.89 6.79 0.60
N GLN A 32 -15.75 7.49 0.72
CA GLN A 32 -14.58 7.20 -0.10
C GLN A 32 -13.99 5.83 0.30
N HIS A 33 -13.84 4.95 -0.69
CA HIS A 33 -13.24 3.63 -0.50
C HIS A 33 -12.20 3.37 -1.59
N MET A 34 -11.00 3.00 -1.17
CA MET A 34 -10.01 2.42 -2.06
C MET A 34 -10.23 0.92 -2.14
N GLY A 35 -10.53 0.41 -3.33
CA GLY A 35 -10.65 -1.02 -3.55
C GLY A 35 -9.34 -1.74 -3.24
N LYS A 36 -9.42 -3.04 -2.91
CA LYS A 36 -8.26 -3.86 -2.55
C LYS A 36 -7.17 -3.86 -3.63
N ASP A 37 -7.58 -3.73 -4.90
CA ASP A 37 -6.70 -3.77 -6.06
C ASP A 37 -6.36 -2.39 -6.63
N THR A 38 -6.75 -1.30 -5.98
CA THR A 38 -6.55 0.05 -6.55
C THR A 38 -5.09 0.33 -6.90
N LEU A 39 -4.15 -0.02 -6.00
CA LEU A 39 -2.73 0.17 -6.26
C LEU A 39 -2.23 -0.72 -7.40
N ASN A 40 -2.61 -2.01 -7.41
CA ASN A 40 -2.23 -2.91 -8.51
C ASN A 40 -2.81 -2.45 -9.86
N ARG A 41 -4.03 -1.91 -9.87
CA ARG A 41 -4.66 -1.35 -11.07
C ARG A 41 -3.93 -0.09 -11.54
N ALA A 42 -3.53 0.77 -10.61
CA ALA A 42 -2.75 1.96 -10.93
C ALA A 42 -1.39 1.58 -11.51
N THR A 43 -0.68 0.63 -10.90
CA THR A 43 0.59 0.12 -11.41
C THR A 43 0.43 -0.49 -12.80
N ALA A 44 -0.54 -1.39 -13.01
CA ALA A 44 -0.81 -1.98 -14.31
C ALA A 44 -1.08 -0.92 -15.39
N LYS A 45 -1.83 0.14 -15.04
CA LYS A 45 -2.08 1.26 -15.95
C LYS A 45 -0.80 2.00 -16.35
N LEU A 46 0.18 2.16 -15.47
CA LEU A 46 1.48 2.75 -15.81
C LEU A 46 2.23 1.90 -16.85
N PHE A 47 2.06 0.58 -16.82
CA PHE A 47 2.58 -0.35 -17.83
C PHE A 47 1.72 -0.43 -19.09
N GLY A 48 0.65 0.38 -19.20
CA GLY A 48 -0.29 0.32 -20.32
C GLY A 48 -1.20 -0.91 -20.30
N ILE A 49 -1.38 -1.55 -19.14
CA ILE A 49 -2.16 -2.76 -18.96
C ILE A 49 -3.50 -2.44 -18.27
N GLU A 50 -4.57 -2.43 -19.04
CA GLU A 50 -5.95 -2.22 -18.61
C GLU A 50 -6.85 -3.40 -19.02
N PRO A 51 -6.90 -4.47 -18.20
CA PRO A 51 -7.76 -5.63 -18.42
C PRO A 51 -9.21 -5.24 -18.65
N GLY A 52 -9.81 -5.76 -19.72
CA GLY A 52 -11.20 -5.51 -20.09
C GLY A 52 -11.46 -4.17 -20.78
N LYS A 53 -10.43 -3.34 -21.01
CA LYS A 53 -10.54 -2.12 -21.83
C LYS A 53 -10.06 -2.38 -23.26
N LYS A 54 -10.81 -1.90 -24.26
CA LYS A 54 -10.42 -1.98 -25.67
C LYS A 54 -9.23 -1.07 -25.98
N LYS A 55 -9.22 0.13 -25.40
CA LYS A 55 -8.14 1.10 -25.52
C LYS A 55 -7.21 0.94 -24.32
N GLN A 56 -5.96 0.61 -24.59
CA GLN A 56 -4.90 0.54 -23.60
C GLN A 56 -4.27 1.92 -23.41
N SER A 57 -3.73 2.17 -22.22
CA SER A 57 -2.92 3.37 -21.94
C SER A 57 -1.52 3.21 -22.52
N GLN A 58 -0.83 4.33 -22.73
CA GLN A 58 0.57 4.30 -23.09
C GLN A 58 1.40 3.75 -21.92
N ASN A 59 2.30 2.81 -22.21
CA ASN A 59 3.30 2.37 -21.24
C ASN A 59 4.30 3.51 -20.99
N VAL A 60 4.34 4.01 -19.74
CA VAL A 60 5.27 5.07 -19.29
C VAL A 60 6.45 4.51 -18.49
N MET A 61 6.47 3.19 -18.25
CA MET A 61 7.50 2.49 -17.49
C MET A 61 8.64 1.98 -18.37
N GLY A 62 8.52 2.11 -19.70
CA GLY A 62 9.54 1.65 -20.66
C GLY A 62 9.68 0.14 -20.70
N ASP A 63 10.92 -0.34 -20.78
CA ASP A 63 11.26 -1.77 -20.95
C ASP A 63 11.33 -2.55 -19.62
N ILE A 64 10.82 -1.99 -18.52
CA ILE A 64 10.78 -2.66 -17.22
C ILE A 64 9.68 -3.73 -17.22
N GLU A 65 9.97 -4.90 -16.65
CA GLU A 65 8.96 -5.94 -16.43
C GLU A 65 7.84 -5.45 -15.50
N CYS A 66 6.59 -5.79 -15.82
CA CYS A 66 5.46 -5.42 -14.99
C CYS A 66 5.53 -6.09 -13.62
N PHE A 67 5.31 -5.32 -12.55
CA PHE A 67 5.29 -5.80 -11.18
C PHE A 67 4.01 -5.40 -10.44
N THR A 68 3.73 -6.08 -9.34
CA THR A 68 2.62 -5.79 -8.44
C THR A 68 3.12 -5.22 -7.10
N VAL A 69 2.19 -4.74 -6.27
CA VAL A 69 2.51 -4.31 -4.89
C VAL A 69 3.03 -5.48 -4.05
N HIS A 70 2.63 -6.72 -4.37
CA HIS A 70 3.14 -7.90 -3.68
C HIS A 70 4.65 -8.07 -3.90
N ASP A 71 5.10 -7.87 -5.14
CA ASP A 71 6.51 -8.00 -5.52
C ASP A 71 7.34 -6.93 -4.83
N LEU A 72 6.86 -5.67 -4.80
CA LEU A 72 7.50 -4.59 -4.05
C LEU A 72 7.67 -4.91 -2.55
N ARG A 73 6.67 -5.57 -1.96
CA ARG A 73 6.73 -6.02 -0.56
C ARG A 73 7.75 -7.16 -0.38
N GLY A 74 7.83 -8.09 -1.33
CA GLY A 74 8.84 -9.15 -1.37
C GLY A 74 10.26 -8.57 -1.46
N THR A 75 10.48 -7.64 -2.40
CA THR A 75 11.74 -6.91 -2.57
C THR A 75 12.13 -6.17 -1.30
N SER A 76 11.20 -5.46 -0.68
CA SER A 76 11.45 -4.77 0.59
C SER A 76 11.88 -5.75 1.70
N ARG A 77 11.27 -6.94 1.78
CA ARG A 77 11.64 -7.97 2.76
C ARG A 77 13.06 -8.47 2.55
N SER A 78 13.47 -8.66 1.30
CA SER A 78 14.82 -9.09 0.93
C SER A 78 15.85 -7.99 1.20
N LEU A 79 15.53 -6.75 0.84
CA LEU A 79 16.42 -5.60 1.07
C LEU A 79 16.68 -5.34 2.56
N LEU A 80 15.66 -5.50 3.42
CA LEU A 80 15.84 -5.39 4.87
C LEU A 80 16.78 -6.46 5.45
N ALA A 81 16.95 -7.61 4.79
CA ALA A 81 17.88 -8.65 5.25
C ALA A 81 19.35 -8.26 5.04
N SER A 82 19.66 -7.47 4.01
CA SER A 82 21.03 -7.06 3.67
C SER A 82 21.74 -6.29 4.80
N PRO A 83 21.15 -5.25 5.43
CA PRO A 83 21.74 -4.59 6.59
C PRO A 83 21.50 -5.33 7.91
N SER A 84 21.24 -6.64 7.86
CA SER A 84 21.05 -7.52 9.02
C SER A 84 19.90 -7.11 9.96
N VAL A 85 18.79 -6.58 9.42
CA VAL A 85 17.60 -6.30 10.23
C VAL A 85 17.00 -7.62 10.70
N GLN A 86 16.69 -7.70 11.99
CA GLN A 86 16.16 -8.92 12.60
C GLN A 86 14.82 -9.32 11.95
N PRO A 87 14.55 -10.62 11.72
CA PRO A 87 13.36 -11.08 11.01
C PRO A 87 12.03 -10.61 11.61
N HIS A 88 11.92 -10.53 12.94
CA HIS A 88 10.72 -10.05 13.61
C HIS A 88 10.50 -8.55 13.38
N VAL A 89 11.56 -7.73 13.45
CA VAL A 89 11.51 -6.29 13.12
C VAL A 89 11.16 -6.09 11.65
N ALA A 90 11.77 -6.85 10.73
CA ALA A 90 11.48 -6.77 9.29
C ALA A 90 10.03 -7.18 8.98
N GLY A 91 9.51 -8.21 9.65
CA GLY A 91 8.10 -8.60 9.56
C GLY A 91 7.17 -7.48 10.04
N ARG A 92 7.49 -6.85 11.18
CA ARG A 92 6.74 -5.70 11.71
C ARG A 92 6.78 -4.48 10.80
N CYS A 93 7.91 -4.18 10.17
CA CYS A 93 8.02 -3.11 9.16
C CYS A 93 7.00 -3.29 8.02
N LEU A 94 6.74 -4.54 7.64
CA LEU A 94 5.84 -4.91 6.54
C LEU A 94 4.43 -5.31 7.02
N ASN A 95 4.08 -4.99 8.26
CA ASN A 95 2.81 -5.31 8.91
C ASN A 95 2.44 -6.80 8.80
N HIS A 96 3.42 -7.69 8.92
CA HIS A 96 3.15 -9.14 8.96
C HIS A 96 2.39 -9.48 10.24
N LYS A 97 1.33 -10.28 10.10
CA LYS A 97 0.56 -10.77 11.24
C LYS A 97 1.32 -11.92 11.90
N LEU A 98 1.63 -11.78 13.20
CA LEU A 98 2.18 -12.87 14.00
C LEU A 98 1.16 -14.00 14.11
N LYS A 99 1.64 -15.24 14.00
CA LYS A 99 0.80 -16.45 14.06
C LYS A 99 1.06 -17.20 15.36
N GLY A 100 0.04 -17.88 15.87
CA GLY A 100 0.18 -18.78 17.01
C GLY A 100 0.49 -18.06 18.33
N VAL A 101 1.23 -18.77 19.20
CA VAL A 101 1.53 -18.36 20.58
C VAL A 101 2.41 -17.11 20.63
N GLU A 102 3.27 -16.90 19.64
CA GLU A 102 4.15 -15.72 19.56
C GLU A 102 3.32 -14.43 19.59
N GLY A 103 2.20 -14.36 18.87
CA GLY A 103 1.33 -13.18 18.86
C GLY A 103 0.59 -12.91 20.18
N ILE A 104 0.57 -13.86 21.12
CA ILE A 104 -0.04 -13.69 22.45
C ILE A 104 0.93 -12.91 23.36
N TYR A 105 2.21 -13.23 23.29
CA TYR A 105 3.24 -12.65 24.15
C TYR A 105 3.94 -11.44 23.52
N GLU A 106 4.11 -11.45 22.19
CA GLU A 106 4.84 -10.42 21.46
C GLU A 106 3.94 -9.20 21.18
N ARG A 107 3.89 -8.32 22.19
CA ARG A 107 3.10 -7.08 22.19
C ARG A 107 3.91 -5.84 21.83
N TYR A 108 5.23 -5.93 21.72
CA TYR A 108 6.07 -4.78 21.44
C TYR A 108 6.00 -4.43 19.94
N ASP A 109 5.95 -3.13 19.65
CA ASP A 109 5.80 -2.63 18.29
C ASP A 109 7.14 -2.35 17.61
N TYR A 110 8.24 -2.38 18.37
CA TYR A 110 9.62 -2.11 17.93
C TYR A 110 9.73 -0.82 17.13
N TYR A 111 9.06 0.25 17.56
CA TYR A 111 9.01 1.50 16.81
C TYR A 111 10.39 2.03 16.42
N SER A 112 11.31 2.13 17.38
CA SER A 112 12.66 2.66 17.17
C SER A 112 13.46 1.80 16.18
N GLU A 113 13.41 0.48 16.33
CA GLU A 113 14.11 -0.47 15.47
C GLU A 113 13.53 -0.47 14.06
N ARG A 114 12.19 -0.36 13.93
CA ARG A 114 11.51 -0.23 12.64
C ARG A 114 11.88 1.06 11.93
N SER A 115 11.92 2.18 12.67
CA SER A 115 12.33 3.46 12.12
C SER A 115 13.76 3.38 11.56
N ASN A 116 14.70 2.86 12.35
CA ASN A 116 16.09 2.67 11.91
C ASN A 116 16.21 1.70 10.72
N ALA A 117 15.45 0.60 10.73
CA ALA A 117 15.45 -0.37 9.64
C ALA A 117 14.94 0.23 8.31
N LEU A 118 13.86 1.02 8.37
CA LEU A 118 13.30 1.70 7.20
C LEU A 118 14.24 2.81 6.70
N GLU A 119 14.89 3.54 7.60
CA GLU A 119 15.90 4.55 7.23
C GLU A 119 17.09 3.92 6.49
N LYS A 120 17.59 2.78 6.97
CA LYS A 120 18.63 2.00 6.26
C LYS A 120 18.18 1.60 4.85
N LEU A 121 16.94 1.14 4.70
CA LEU A 121 16.39 0.78 3.40
C LEU A 121 16.29 1.99 2.47
N CYS A 122 15.82 3.15 2.96
CA CYS A 122 15.78 4.39 2.20
C CYS A 122 17.19 4.79 1.72
N ASN A 123 18.17 4.78 2.62
CA ASN A 123 19.55 5.12 2.28
C ASN A 123 20.16 4.19 1.22
N MET A 124 19.81 2.91 1.24
CA MET A 124 20.23 1.96 0.18
C MET A 124 19.57 2.30 -1.16
N ALA A 125 18.26 2.54 -1.17
CA ALA A 125 17.53 2.89 -2.38
C ALA A 125 18.01 4.21 -3.00
N GLU A 126 18.26 5.23 -2.18
CA GLU A 126 18.77 6.53 -2.64
C GLU A 126 20.14 6.41 -3.31
N LYS A 127 21.05 5.62 -2.73
CA LYS A 127 22.37 5.34 -3.32
C LYS A 127 22.23 4.75 -4.72
N GLU A 128 21.39 3.74 -4.88
CA GLU A 128 21.14 3.11 -6.19
C GLU A 128 20.52 4.08 -7.20
N ILE A 129 19.57 4.91 -6.78
CA ILE A 129 18.93 5.90 -7.65
C ILE A 129 19.93 6.97 -8.10
N ILE A 130 20.73 7.50 -7.18
CA ILE A 130 21.72 8.55 -7.49
C ILE A 130 22.78 7.99 -8.44
N VAL A 131 23.32 6.79 -8.17
CA VAL A 131 24.31 6.13 -9.03
C VAL A 131 23.76 5.95 -10.44
N ASN A 132 22.54 5.42 -10.57
CA ASN A 132 21.90 5.24 -11.88
C ASN A 132 21.65 6.58 -12.61
N ARG A 133 21.34 7.65 -11.87
CA ARG A 133 21.17 9.00 -12.45
C ARG A 133 22.48 9.59 -12.96
N LEU A 134 23.60 9.31 -12.31
CA LEU A 134 24.92 9.77 -12.72
C LEU A 134 25.45 9.00 -13.93
N ILE A 135 25.15 7.70 -14.04
CA ILE A 135 25.57 6.83 -15.16
C ILE A 135 24.76 7.10 -16.45
N ARG A 136 23.51 7.56 -16.32
CA ARG A 136 22.62 7.85 -17.47
C ARG A 136 22.74 9.29 -18.02
N LYS A 137 23.69 10.09 -17.53
CA LYS A 137 24.08 11.36 -18.15
C LYS A 137 25.27 11.14 -19.07
#